data_AF-A0A1Y3ENL1-F1
#
_entry.id   AF-A0A1Y3ENL1-F1
#
_cell.length_a   1.000
_cell.length_b   1.000
_cell.length_c   1.000
_cell.angle_alpha   90.00
_cell.angle_beta   90.00
_cell.angle_gamma   90.00
#
_symmetry.space_group_name_H-M   'P 1'
#
loop_
_entity.id
_entity.type
_entity.pdbx_description
1 polymer ?
#
loop_
_entity_poly.entity_id
_entity_poly.type
_entity_poly.pdbx_seq_one_letter_code
_entity_poly.pdbx_strand_id
1 'polypeptide(L)' 'MTFHFFIIIILLAIMQGLIIDAFGDLRDQQESAQDKLESNCFICDIGKDFFERLPHGFDHHTTKEHNLAYYL' A
#
# COMPACT_ATOMS: atom_id res chain seq x y z
N MET A 1 -43.35 -11.79 10.34
CA MET A 1 -42.84 -10.69 9.50
C MET A 1 -41.61 -10.01 10.12
N THR A 2 -41.66 -9.56 11.37
CA THR A 2 -40.51 -8.97 12.08
C THR A 2 -39.29 -9.88 12.18
N PHE A 3 -39.48 -11.18 12.43
CA PHE A 3 -38.39 -12.18 12.47
C PHE A 3 -37.59 -12.26 11.15
N HIS A 4 -38.28 -12.22 10.00
CA HIS A 4 -37.61 -12.26 8.69
C HIS A 4 -36.84 -10.96 8.40
N PHE A 5 -37.39 -9.81 8.78
CA PHE A 5 -36.70 -8.52 8.64
C PHE A 5 -35.41 -8.47 9.46
N PHE A 6 -35.43 -9.01 10.67
CA PHE A 6 -34.26 -9.03 11.54
C PHE A 6 -33.10 -9.86 10.96
N ILE A 7 -33.41 -11.03 10.40
CA ILE A 7 -32.41 -11.90 9.74
C ILE A 7 -31.79 -11.20 8.53
N ILE A 8 -32.61 -10.58 7.68
CA ILE A 8 -32.11 -9.89 6.46
C ILE A 8 -31.17 -8.75 6.84
N ILE A 9 -31.52 -7.93 7.84
CA ILE A 9 -30.67 -6.81 8.30
C ILE A 9 -29.33 -7.33 8.80
N ILE A 10 -29.32 -8.40 9.60
CA ILE A 10 -28.08 -8.98 10.13
C ILE A 10 -27.20 -9.55 9.01
N LEU A 11 -27.78 -10.30 8.07
CA LEU A 11 -27.03 -10.85 6.95
C LEU A 11 -26.43 -9.76 6.08
N LEU A 12 -27.19 -8.71 5.78
CA LEU A 12 -26.69 -7.57 5.02
C LEU A 12 -25.58 -6.82 5.76
N ALA A 13 -25.70 -6.64 7.08
CA ALA A 13 -24.69 -6.00 7.90
C ALA A 13 -23.37 -6.81 7.93
N ILE A 14 -23.46 -8.13 8.07
CA ILE A 14 -22.27 -9.02 8.02
C ILE A 14 -21.61 -8.96 6.65
N MET A 15 -22.39 -9.06 5.57
CA MET A 15 -21.84 -8.98 4.20
C MET A 15 -21.13 -7.66 3.94
N GLN A 16 -21.71 -6.54 4.37
CA GLN A 16 -21.07 -5.23 4.25
C GLN A 16 -19.83 -5.13 5.13
N GLY A 17 -19.87 -5.66 6.36
CA GLY A 17 -18.71 -5.70 7.25
C GLY A 17 -17.53 -6.44 6.63
N LEU A 18 -17.76 -7.61 6.03
CA LEU A 18 -16.71 -8.39 5.37
C LEU A 18 -16.11 -7.65 4.17
N ILE A 19 -16.95 -6.96 3.38
CA ILE A 19 -16.48 -6.17 2.24
C ILE A 19 -15.61 -4.99 2.72
N ILE A 20 -16.03 -4.28 3.77
CA ILE A 20 -15.28 -3.14 4.33
C ILE A 20 -13.93 -3.62 4.86
N ASP A 21 -13.91 -4.74 5.57
CA ASP A 21 -12.69 -5.36 6.11
C ASP A 21 -11.69 -5.69 4.99
N ALA A 22 -12.15 -6.37 3.94
CA ALA A 22 -11.32 -6.70 2.78
C ALA A 22 -10.78 -5.46 2.04
N PHE A 23 -11.57 -4.40 1.91
CA PHE A 23 -11.09 -3.14 1.34
C PHE A 23 -10.11 -2.40 2.27
N GLY A 24 -10.29 -2.52 3.59
CA GLY A 24 -9.32 -2.05 4.59
C GLY A 24 -7.98 -2.74 4.41
N ASP A 25 -7.96 -4.06 4.37
CA ASP A 25 -6.74 -4.86 4.17
C ASP A 25 -6.02 -4.52 2.85
N LEU A 26 -6.77 -4.35 1.76
CA LEU A 26 -6.21 -3.95 0.47
C LEU A 26 -5.57 -2.57 0.53
N ARG A 27 -6.16 -1.64 1.29
CA ARG A 27 -5.62 -0.30 1.49
C ARG A 27 -4.32 -0.36 2.31
N ASP A 28 -4.30 -1.13 3.38
CA ASP A 28 -3.12 -1.27 4.23
C ASP A 28 -1.95 -1.91 3.47
N GLN A 29 -2.25 -2.88 2.59
CA GLN A 29 -1.26 -3.46 1.67
C GLN A 29 -0.70 -2.42 0.69
N GLN A 30 -1.57 -1.59 0.12
CA GLN A 30 -1.16 -0.53 -0.79
C GLN A 30 -0.29 0.52 -0.08
N GLU A 31 -0.68 0.95 1.12
CA GLU A 31 0.08 1.91 1.94
C GLU A 31 1.46 1.34 2.32
N SER A 32 1.51 0.09 2.79
CA SER A 32 2.78 -0.58 3.09
C SER A 32 3.69 -0.73 1.86
N ALA A 33 3.11 -1.01 0.69
CA ALA A 33 3.89 -1.07 -0.55
C ALA A 33 4.44 0.30 -0.96
N GLN A 34 3.65 1.36 -0.81
CA GLN A 34 4.08 2.73 -1.07
C GLN A 34 5.19 3.18 -0.10
N ASP A 35 5.01 2.94 1.20
CA ASP A 35 6.01 3.26 2.21
C ASP A 35 7.35 2.57 1.95
N LYS A 36 7.33 1.32 1.47
CA LYS A 36 8.54 0.60 1.08
C LYS A 36 9.26 1.24 -0.11
N LEU A 37 8.51 1.74 -1.10
CA LEU A 37 9.06 2.43 -2.27
C LEU A 37 9.64 3.81 -1.91
N GLU A 38 9.08 4.47 -0.90
CA GLU A 38 9.56 5.78 -0.44
C GLU A 38 10.73 5.68 0.54
N SER A 39 10.81 4.58 1.31
CA SER A 39 11.87 4.34 2.29
C SER A 39 13.10 3.67 1.70
N ASN A 40 12.96 2.78 0.72
CA ASN A 40 14.07 2.02 0.14
C ASN A 40 13.99 2.04 -1.40
N CYS A 41 15.14 1.97 -2.07
CA CYS A 41 15.15 1.80 -3.51
C CYS A 41 14.78 0.36 -3.88
N PHE A 42 13.78 0.19 -4.77
CA PHE A 42 13.29 -1.14 -5.18
C PHE A 42 14.35 -2.04 -5.84
N ILE A 43 15.33 -1.46 -6.55
CA ILE A 43 16.30 -2.22 -7.35
C ILE A 43 17.52 -2.67 -6.51
N CYS A 44 18.01 -1.83 -5.60
CA CYS A 44 19.20 -2.13 -4.80
C CYS A 44 18.90 -2.40 -3.31
N ASP A 45 17.66 -2.22 -2.87
CA ASP A 45 17.20 -2.38 -1.48
C ASP A 45 17.96 -1.51 -0.45
N ILE A 46 18.60 -0.43 -0.92
CA ILE A 46 19.29 0.53 -0.07
C ILE A 46 18.29 1.59 0.41
N GLY A 47 18.31 1.84 1.72
CA GLY A 47 17.43 2.81 2.38
C GLY A 47 17.76 4.26 2.03
N LYS A 48 16.71 5.10 2.03
CA LYS A 48 16.74 6.53 1.77
C LYS A 48 17.74 7.28 2.65
N ASP A 49 17.86 6.89 3.91
CA ASP A 49 18.83 7.46 4.87
C ASP A 49 20.28 7.43 4.38
N PHE A 50 20.65 6.43 3.57
CA PHE A 50 21.99 6.33 2.99
C PHE A 50 22.18 7.38 1.89
N PHE A 51 21.19 7.56 1.02
CA PHE A 51 21.25 8.49 -0.10
C PHE A 51 21.06 9.94 0.32
N GLU A 52 20.34 10.22 1.40
CA GLU A 52 20.23 11.57 1.96
C GLU A 52 21.56 12.08 2.56
N ARG A 53 22.46 11.17 2.96
CA ARG A 53 23.83 11.54 3.38
C ARG A 53 24.75 11.82 2.20
N LEU A 54 24.34 11.45 0.98
CA LEU A 54 25.07 11.69 -0.26
C LEU A 54 24.57 12.97 -0.93
N PRO A 55 25.43 13.69 -1.66
CA PRO A 55 25.13 15.02 -2.19
C PRO A 55 24.03 15.05 -3.27
N HIS A 56 23.64 13.90 -3.82
CA HIS A 56 22.64 13.80 -4.90
C HIS A 56 21.24 13.39 -4.41
N GLY A 57 21.10 12.90 -3.18
CA GLY A 57 19.81 12.55 -2.59
C GLY A 57 19.16 11.30 -3.18
N PHE A 58 18.08 10.85 -2.53
CA PHE A 58 17.31 9.65 -2.92
C PHE A 58 16.58 9.81 -4.26
N ASP A 59 16.03 11.00 -4.53
CA ASP A 59 15.27 11.29 -5.76
C ASP A 59 16.13 11.18 -7.04
N HIS A 60 17.39 11.62 -6.99
CA HIS A 60 18.32 11.43 -8.10
C HIS A 60 18.58 9.95 -8.34
N HIS A 61 18.75 9.17 -7.28
CA HIS A 61 19.01 7.75 -7.37
C HIS A 61 17.83 6.99 -8.01
N THR A 62 16.60 7.23 -7.56
CA THR A 62 15.41 6.54 -8.10
C THR A 62 14.97 7.04 -9.49
N THR A 63 15.35 8.25 -9.92
CA THR A 63 14.94 8.78 -11.23
C THR A 63 16.00 8.66 -12.33
N LYS A 64 17.30 8.66 -11.97
CA LYS A 64 18.41 8.64 -12.93
C LYS A 64 19.22 7.35 -12.92
N GLU A 65 19.47 6.77 -11.76
CA GLU A 65 20.30 5.55 -11.64
C GLU A 65 19.43 4.30 -11.70
N HIS A 66 18.41 4.23 -10.84
CA HIS A 66 17.51 3.11 -10.66
C HIS A 66 16.07 3.51 -10.96
N ASN A 67 15.86 4.05 -12.17
CA ASN A 67 14.53 4.36 -12.66
C ASN A 67 13.75 3.10 -12.99
N LEU A 68 12.71 2.84 -12.21
CA LEU A 68 11.83 1.68 -12.37
C LEU A 68 11.29 1.53 -13.81
N ALA A 69 11.03 2.63 -14.51
CA ALA A 69 10.47 2.62 -15.86
C ALA A 69 11.43 2.03 -16.92
N TYR A 70 12.74 2.00 -16.67
CA TYR A 70 13.69 1.34 -17.57
C TYR A 70 13.75 -0.18 -17.37
N TYR A 71 13.13 -0.70 -16.31
CA TYR A 71 13.08 -2.12 -15.98
C TYR A 71 11.69 -2.76 -16.25
N LEU A 72 10.76 -1.97 -16.83
CA LEU A 72 9.45 -2.37 -17.32
C LEU A 72 9.46 -2.46 -18.85
#